data_AF-A0A2W1K662-F1
#
_entry.id   AF-A0A2W1K662-F1
#
_cell.length_a   1.000
_cell.length_b   1.000
_cell.length_c   1.000
_cell.angle_alpha   90.00
_cell.angle_beta   90.00
_cell.angle_gamma   90.00
#
_symmetry.space_group_name_H-M   'P 1'
#
loop_
_entity.id
_entity.type
_entity.pdbx_description
1 polymer ?
#
loop_
_entity_poly.entity_id
_entity_poly.type
_entity_poly.pdbx_seq_one_letter_code
_entity_poly.pdbx_strand_id
1 'polypeptide(L)'
;MNKKSEIKIQVEVDENNIPENLHWTARDGGVANEKAKAMLLSIWDSKAQETLRIDLWTKDMPVDEMKVFFHQTLVAMSDTFYRATDDQKMMETMKDFCDYFADKLELKKN
;
A
#
# COMPACT_ATOMS: atom_id res chain seq x y z
N MET A 1 -14.42 -1.96 -27.29
CA MET A 1 -13.80 -0.63 -27.18
C MET A 1 -12.94 -0.65 -25.92
N ASN A 2 -11.68 -0.24 -25.99
CA ASN A 2 -10.77 -0.32 -24.84
C ASN A 2 -10.85 0.99 -24.04
N LYS A 3 -11.09 0.91 -22.73
CA LYS A 3 -10.98 2.05 -21.83
C LYS A 3 -9.51 2.21 -21.44
N LYS A 4 -8.97 3.43 -21.59
CA LYS A 4 -7.64 3.78 -21.09
C LYS A 4 -7.83 4.65 -19.85
N SER A 5 -7.02 4.37 -18.83
CA SER A 5 -6.99 5.10 -17.58
C SER A 5 -5.55 5.37 -17.19
N GLU A 6 -5.31 6.48 -16.50
CA GLU A 6 -3.99 6.88 -16.04
C GLU A 6 -4.02 7.05 -14.52
N ILE A 7 -3.02 6.44 -13.87
CA ILE A 7 -2.67 6.71 -12.48
C ILE A 7 -1.35 7.48 -12.50
N LYS A 8 -1.34 8.67 -11.92
CA LYS A 8 -0.14 9.52 -11.84
C LYS A 8 0.29 9.65 -10.40
N ILE A 9 1.56 9.39 -10.13
CA ILE A 9 2.19 9.56 -8.81
C ILE A 9 3.26 10.65 -8.98
N GLN A 10 3.20 11.67 -8.14
CA GLN A 10 4.17 12.75 -8.10
C GLN A 10 4.90 12.68 -6.76
N VAL A 11 6.22 12.58 -6.85
CA VAL A 11 7.12 12.49 -5.70
C VAL A 11 8.01 13.72 -5.74
N GLU A 12 7.95 14.53 -4.70
CA GLU A 12 8.89 15.61 -4.45
C GLU A 12 9.85 15.16 -3.36
N VAL A 13 11.15 15.32 -3.59
CA VAL A 13 12.21 14.87 -2.68
C VAL A 13 13.13 16.03 -2.31
N ASP A 14 13.75 15.92 -1.14
CA ASP A 14 14.79 16.85 -0.68
C ASP A 14 16.14 16.60 -1.38
N GLU A 15 17.15 17.40 -1.02
CA GLU A 15 18.53 17.30 -1.53
C GLU A 15 19.20 15.94 -1.27
N ASN A 16 18.68 15.14 -0.34
CA ASN A 16 19.15 13.79 -0.01
C ASN A 16 18.25 12.70 -0.61
N ASN A 17 17.33 13.05 -1.52
CA ASN A 17 16.33 12.18 -2.13
C ASN A 17 15.30 11.59 -1.14
N ILE A 18 15.07 12.25 -0.01
CA ILE A 18 14.03 11.84 0.95
C ILE A 18 12.69 12.45 0.51
N PRO A 19 11.59 11.67 0.39
CA PRO A 19 10.30 12.21 0.02
C PRO A 19 9.76 13.25 1.01
N GLU A 20 9.40 14.42 0.50
CA GLU A 20 8.75 15.49 1.25
C GLU A 20 7.25 15.54 0.97
N ASN A 21 6.86 15.53 -0.31
CA ASN A 21 5.47 15.55 -0.72
C ASN A 21 5.16 14.42 -1.70
N LEU A 22 4.06 13.72 -1.43
CA LEU A 22 3.48 12.73 -2.34
C LEU A 22 2.10 13.22 -2.78
N HIS A 23 1.86 13.24 -4.08
CA HIS A 23 0.54 13.47 -4.65
C HIS A 23 0.19 12.37 -5.64
N TRP A 24 -1.09 12.01 -5.71
CA TRP A 24 -1.53 11.01 -6.68
C TRP A 24 -2.86 11.39 -7.31
N THR A 25 -3.08 10.87 -8.52
CA THR A 25 -4.29 11.10 -9.31
C THR A 25 -4.71 9.78 -9.94
N ALA A 26 -5.99 9.43 -9.78
CA ALA A 26 -6.65 8.32 -10.44
C ALA A 26 -8.10 8.75 -10.77
N ARG A 27 -8.28 9.43 -11.91
CA ARG A 27 -9.55 10.09 -12.24
C ARG A 27 -10.73 9.13 -12.36
N ASP A 28 -10.48 7.92 -12.84
CA ASP A 28 -11.50 6.87 -12.93
C ASP A 28 -12.01 6.40 -11.57
N GLY A 29 -11.18 6.54 -10.52
CA GLY A 29 -11.57 6.30 -9.12
C GLY A 29 -12.05 7.55 -8.39
N GLY A 30 -12.21 8.68 -9.09
CA GLY A 30 -12.65 9.94 -8.49
C GLY A 30 -11.57 10.71 -7.72
N VAL A 31 -10.29 10.34 -7.87
CA VAL A 31 -9.17 10.97 -7.13
C VAL A 31 -8.37 11.89 -8.05
N ALA A 32 -8.18 13.15 -7.64
CA ALA A 32 -7.45 14.14 -8.41
C ALA A 32 -6.50 14.97 -7.53
N ASN A 33 -5.20 14.81 -7.77
CA ASN A 33 -4.11 15.52 -7.08
C ASN A 33 -4.19 15.49 -5.54
N GLU A 34 -4.55 14.34 -5.00
CA GLU A 34 -4.69 14.15 -3.56
C GLU A 34 -3.34 13.92 -2.90
N LYS A 35 -3.18 14.48 -1.70
CA LYS A 35 -1.98 14.30 -0.89
C LYS A 35 -1.93 12.90 -0.29
N ALA A 36 -0.74 12.33 -0.23
CA ALA A 36 -0.46 11.09 0.48
C ALA A 36 0.73 11.27 1.43
N LYS A 37 0.75 10.45 2.49
CA LYS A 37 1.88 10.34 3.41
C LYS A 37 2.73 9.09 3.15
N ALA A 38 2.16 8.07 2.53
CA ALA A 38 2.87 6.88 2.12
C ALA A 38 2.21 6.21 0.90
N MET A 39 3.01 5.43 0.17
CA MET A 39 2.58 4.55 -0.92
C MET A 39 3.46 3.31 -0.98
N LEU A 40 2.84 2.16 -1.20
CA LEU A 40 3.53 0.93 -1.61
C LEU A 40 3.00 0.56 -3.01
N LEU A 41 3.91 0.48 -3.98
CA LEU A 41 3.59 0.08 -5.35
C LEU A 41 4.38 -1.18 -5.69
N SER A 42 3.67 -2.25 -6.04
CA SER A 42 4.26 -3.50 -6.52
C SER A 42 3.85 -3.76 -7.97
N ILE A 43 4.82 -4.07 -8.82
CA ILE A 43 4.63 -4.35 -10.24
C ILE A 43 5.18 -5.75 -10.51
N TRP A 44 4.34 -6.64 -11.03
CA TRP A 44 4.76 -7.97 -11.45
C TRP A 44 5.41 -7.91 -12.84
N ASP A 45 6.70 -8.26 -12.92
CA ASP A 45 7.38 -8.48 -14.19
C ASP A 45 7.25 -9.96 -14.57
N SER A 46 6.37 -10.26 -15.51
CA SER A 46 6.14 -11.63 -15.98
C SER A 46 7.32 -12.22 -16.76
N LYS A 47 8.23 -11.39 -17.29
CA LYS A 47 9.39 -11.86 -18.06
C LYS A 47 10.49 -12.31 -17.11
N ALA A 48 10.78 -11.50 -16.10
CA ALA A 48 11.77 -11.81 -15.06
C ALA A 48 11.21 -12.73 -13.96
N GLN A 49 9.89 -12.89 -13.88
CA GLN A 49 9.18 -13.63 -12.82
C GLN A 49 9.49 -13.08 -11.42
N GLU A 50 9.47 -11.74 -11.30
CA GLU A 50 9.77 -11.05 -10.05
C GLU A 50 8.82 -9.87 -9.80
N THR A 51 8.83 -9.36 -8.57
CA THR A 51 8.06 -8.16 -8.19
C THR A 51 9.01 -6.98 -8.04
N LEU A 52 8.85 -5.98 -8.90
CA LEU A 52 9.47 -4.67 -8.73
C LEU A 52 8.67 -3.86 -7.71
N ARG A 53 9.36 -3.10 -6.84
CA ARG A 53 8.70 -2.36 -5.76
C ARG A 53 9.20 -0.92 -5.66
N ILE A 54 8.28 -0.04 -5.29
CA ILE A 54 8.54 1.34 -4.89
C ILE A 54 7.79 1.58 -3.58
N ASP A 55 8.56 1.76 -2.52
CA ASP A 55 8.03 1.98 -1.17
C ASP A 55 8.41 3.40 -0.74
N LEU A 56 7.40 4.25 -0.52
CA LEU A 56 7.57 5.67 -0.24
C LEU A 56 6.80 6.06 1.01
N TRP A 57 7.39 6.94 1.81
CA TRP A 57 6.73 7.67 2.89
C TRP A 57 7.35 9.05 3.03
N THR A 58 6.54 10.03 3.41
CA THR A 58 7.05 11.38 3.68
C THR A 58 7.83 11.39 4.99
N LYS A 59 8.85 12.25 5.05
CA LYS A 59 9.72 12.42 6.22
C LYS A 59 8.97 12.71 7.52
N ASP A 60 7.82 13.36 7.43
CA ASP A 60 7.01 13.81 8.56
C ASP A 60 5.90 12.82 8.97
N MET A 61 5.79 11.66 8.32
CA MET A 61 4.82 10.64 8.72
C MET A 61 5.20 10.04 10.10
N PRO A 62 4.32 10.10 11.11
CA PRO A 62 4.60 9.51 12.41
C PRO A 62 4.76 7.99 12.35
N VAL A 63 5.68 7.45 13.16
CA VAL A 63 5.93 5.99 13.23
C VAL A 63 4.66 5.20 13.56
N ASP A 64 3.77 5.73 14.39
CA ASP A 64 2.51 5.03 14.72
C ASP A 64 1.55 4.99 13.54
N GLU A 65 1.51 6.04 12.70
CA GLU A 65 0.77 6.00 11.44
C GLU A 65 1.39 5.00 10.45
N MET A 66 2.72 4.86 10.43
CA MET A 66 3.39 3.86 9.59
C MET A 66 2.98 2.44 9.99
N LYS A 67 2.93 2.13 11.29
CA LYS A 67 2.48 0.82 11.79
C LYS A 67 1.04 0.54 11.38
N VAL A 68 0.15 1.53 11.52
CA VAL A 68 -1.25 1.42 11.09
C VAL A 68 -1.34 1.19 9.58
N PHE A 69 -0.56 1.93 8.79
CA PHE A 69 -0.52 1.78 7.33
C PHE A 69 -0.08 0.38 6.90
N PHE A 70 0.97 -0.18 7.52
CA PHE A 70 1.39 -1.56 7.26
C PHE A 70 0.31 -2.57 7.64
N HIS A 71 -0.26 -2.46 8.84
CA HIS A 71 -1.34 -3.36 9.28
C HIS A 71 -2.52 -3.36 8.30
N GLN A 72 -3.03 -2.17 7.95
CA GLN A 72 -4.15 -2.04 7.01
C GLN A 72 -3.81 -2.60 5.62
N THR A 73 -2.58 -2.39 5.17
CA THR A 73 -2.11 -2.96 3.89
C THR A 73 -2.08 -4.48 3.93
N LEU A 74 -1.56 -5.09 5.00
CA LEU A 74 -1.51 -6.54 5.16
C LEU A 74 -2.91 -7.17 5.19
N VAL A 75 -3.85 -6.55 5.89
CA VAL A 75 -5.27 -6.97 5.90
C VAL A 75 -5.84 -6.92 4.48
N ALA A 76 -5.69 -5.80 3.76
CA ALA A 76 -6.17 -5.66 2.39
C ALA A 76 -5.49 -6.64 1.41
N MET A 77 -4.22 -6.97 1.64
CA MET A 77 -3.49 -7.98 0.88
C MET A 77 -4.06 -9.38 1.09
N SER A 78 -4.52 -9.72 2.30
CA SER A 78 -5.18 -11.02 2.55
C SER A 78 -6.45 -11.19 1.71
N ASP A 79 -7.28 -10.16 1.63
CA ASP A 79 -8.49 -10.17 0.81
C ASP A 79 -8.15 -10.20 -0.69
N THR A 80 -7.10 -9.48 -1.10
CA THR A 80 -6.63 -9.47 -2.49
C THR A 80 -6.09 -10.82 -2.91
N PHE A 81 -5.33 -11.47 -2.04
CA PHE A 81 -4.82 -12.82 -2.25
C PHE A 81 -5.97 -13.80 -2.45
N TYR A 82 -6.97 -13.79 -1.56
CA TYR A 82 -8.14 -14.66 -1.69
C TYR A 82 -8.88 -14.45 -3.02
N ARG A 83 -9.13 -13.20 -3.42
CA ARG A 83 -9.77 -12.92 -4.72
C ARG A 83 -8.96 -13.40 -5.91
N ALA A 84 -7.64 -13.52 -5.79
CA ALA A 84 -6.75 -13.93 -6.87
C ALA A 84 -6.57 -15.45 -6.94
N THR A 85 -6.65 -16.17 -5.81
CA THR A 85 -6.27 -17.59 -5.72
C THR A 85 -7.41 -18.51 -5.28
N ASP A 86 -8.48 -17.96 -4.71
CA ASP A 86 -9.57 -18.68 -4.02
C ASP A 86 -9.10 -19.55 -2.84
N ASP A 87 -7.89 -19.32 -2.33
CA ASP A 87 -7.35 -20.05 -1.16
C ASP A 87 -7.81 -19.39 0.15
N GLN A 88 -8.99 -19.83 0.61
CA GLN A 88 -9.60 -19.33 1.84
C GLN A 88 -8.74 -19.62 3.08
N LYS A 89 -8.12 -20.81 3.16
CA LYS A 89 -7.37 -21.23 4.35
C LYS A 89 -6.13 -20.35 4.55
N MET A 90 -5.43 -20.04 3.46
CA MET A 90 -4.27 -19.15 3.53
C MET A 90 -4.71 -17.70 3.83
N MET A 91 -5.84 -17.24 3.29
CA MET A 91 -6.40 -15.93 3.67
C MET A 91 -6.70 -15.83 5.17
N GLU A 92 -7.33 -16.85 5.76
CA GLU A 92 -7.59 -16.90 7.21
C GLU A 92 -6.28 -16.86 8.00
N THR A 93 -5.27 -17.62 7.57
CA THR A 93 -3.93 -17.60 8.19
C THR A 93 -3.27 -16.21 8.11
N MET A 94 -3.40 -15.51 6.98
CA MET A 94 -2.91 -14.13 6.82
C MET A 94 -3.64 -13.16 7.76
N LYS A 95 -4.96 -13.32 7.94
CA LYS A 95 -5.75 -12.49 8.85
C LYS A 95 -5.40 -12.74 10.31
N ASP A 96 -5.21 -14.00 10.71
CA ASP A 96 -4.74 -14.35 12.05
C ASP A 96 -3.40 -13.67 12.37
N PHE A 97 -2.49 -13.63 11.40
CA PHE A 97 -1.24 -12.89 11.54
C PHE A 97 -1.48 -11.38 11.66
N CYS A 98 -2.38 -10.80 10.88
CA CYS A 98 -2.72 -9.37 11.00
C CYS A 98 -3.31 -9.04 12.37
N ASP A 99 -4.18 -9.89 12.91
CA ASP A 99 -4.73 -9.75 14.26
C ASP A 99 -3.64 -9.81 15.33
N TYR A 100 -2.75 -10.79 15.23
CA TYR A 100 -1.57 -10.88 16.09
C TYR A 100 -0.68 -9.63 15.98
N PHE A 101 -0.44 -9.13 14.76
CA PHE A 101 0.36 -7.94 14.50
C PHE A 101 -0.26 -6.70 15.15
N ALA A 102 -1.57 -6.52 15.03
CA ALA A 102 -2.30 -5.44 15.67
C ALA A 102 -2.25 -5.50 17.19
N ASP A 103 -2.42 -6.69 17.77
CA ASP A 103 -2.34 -6.89 19.22
C ASP A 103 -0.94 -6.58 19.76
N LYS A 104 0.11 -7.06 19.08
CA LYS A 104 1.50 -6.86 19.52
C LYS A 104 1.99 -5.42 19.40
N LEU A 105 1.40 -4.66 18.49
CA LEU A 105 1.70 -3.24 18.32
C LEU A 105 0.67 -2.33 18.99
N GLU A 106 -0.27 -2.90 19.75
CA GLU A 106 -1.33 -2.17 20.47
C GLU A 106 -2.14 -1.23 19.55
N LEU A 107 -2.38 -1.66 18.30
CA LEU A 107 -3.06 -0.86 17.28
C LEU A 107 -4.59 -0.88 17.42
N LYS A 108 -5.14 -1.86 18.15
CA LYS A 108 -6.57 -1.91 18.47
C LYS A 108 -6.84 -0.87 19.55
N LYS A 109 -7.45 0.25 19.17
CA LYS A 109 -8.03 1.20 20.14
C LYS A 109 -9.12 0.46 20.92
N ASN A 110 -9.05 0.53 22.25
CA ASN A 110 -10.18 0.22 23.13
C ASN A 110 -11.39 1.09 22.77
#